data_AF-A0A6B3W274-F1
#
_entry.id   AF-A0A6B3W274-F1
#
_cell.length_a   1.000
_cell.length_b   1.000
_cell.length_c   1.000
_cell.angle_alpha   90.00
_cell.angle_beta   90.00
_cell.angle_gamma   90.00
#
_symmetry.space_group_name_H-M   'P 1'
#
loop_
_entity.id
_entity.type
_entity.pdbx_description
1 polymer ?
#
loop_
_entity_poly.entity_id
_entity_poly.type
_entity_poly.pdbx_seq_one_letter_code
_entity_poly.pdbx_strand_id
1 'polypeptide(L)'
;MMFYPNFTEFYHKGLIPIGKQDQKCLNTTMTNWLIALEGECTKNNESIYHWKVSVYLADDDGTFLFSKPFYTSPAFHCIHSAFAKAKDLEDFGKNDMLTSIHI
;
A
#
# COMPACT_ATOMS: atom_id res chain seq x y z
N MET A 1 -24.90 -2.41 -4.71
CA MET A 1 -24.06 -2.22 -3.52
C MET A 1 -23.15 -3.42 -3.42
N MET A 2 -21.86 -3.29 -3.78
CA MET A 2 -20.91 -4.41 -3.74
C MET A 2 -20.40 -4.58 -2.32
N PHE A 3 -20.60 -5.77 -1.75
CA PHE A 3 -20.08 -6.18 -0.44
C PHE A 3 -18.69 -6.78 -0.64
N TYR A 4 -17.67 -6.19 -0.01
CA TYR A 4 -16.32 -6.74 0.07
C TYR A 4 -16.08 -7.25 1.50
N PRO A 5 -16.33 -8.53 1.80
CA PRO A 5 -16.36 -9.07 3.17
C PRO A 5 -15.00 -9.08 3.90
N ASN A 6 -13.92 -8.65 3.25
CA ASN A 6 -12.57 -8.55 3.84
C ASN A 6 -12.05 -7.11 3.95
N PHE A 7 -12.88 -6.10 3.63
CA PHE A 7 -12.52 -4.68 3.75
C PHE A 7 -13.01 -4.12 5.09
N THR A 8 -12.38 -4.52 6.20
CA THR A 8 -12.88 -4.10 7.53
C THR A 8 -12.27 -2.79 8.01
N GLU A 9 -11.03 -2.45 7.64
CA GLU A 9 -10.41 -1.15 7.97
C GLU A 9 -9.44 -0.71 6.88
N PHE A 10 -9.88 0.24 6.04
CA PHE A 10 -9.03 0.91 5.07
C PHE A 10 -8.52 2.22 5.69
N TYR A 11 -7.26 2.25 6.10
CA TYR A 11 -6.61 3.48 6.57
C TYR A 11 -5.85 4.12 5.40
N HIS A 12 -6.52 4.98 4.62
CA HIS A 12 -5.81 5.88 3.70
C HIS A 12 -4.93 6.78 4.54
N LYS A 13 -3.61 6.55 4.49
CA LYS A 13 -2.63 7.54 4.92
C LYS A 13 -2.16 8.31 3.69
N GLY A 14 -3.07 9.12 3.16
CA GLY A 14 -2.81 10.13 2.13
C GLY A 14 -2.35 9.59 0.77
N LEU A 15 -2.60 10.36 -0.28
CA LEU A 15 -1.86 10.26 -1.53
C LEU A 15 -0.53 10.97 -1.32
N ILE A 16 0.57 10.29 -1.60
CA ILE A 16 1.91 10.88 -1.50
C ILE A 16 2.35 11.22 -2.91
N PRO A 17 2.56 12.51 -3.26
CA PRO A 17 3.07 12.87 -4.58
C PRO A 17 4.36 12.13 -4.90
N ILE A 18 4.43 11.54 -6.09
CA ILE A 18 5.64 10.88 -6.58
C ILE A 18 6.69 11.96 -6.82
N GLY A 19 7.84 11.83 -6.15
CA GLY A 19 8.95 12.75 -6.34
C GLY A 19 9.68 12.51 -7.65
N LYS A 20 10.63 13.39 -7.98
CA LYS A 20 11.30 13.38 -9.30
C LYS A 20 12.23 12.18 -9.48
N GLN A 21 12.80 11.65 -8.40
CA GLN A 21 13.71 10.50 -8.46
C GLN A 21 12.92 9.23 -8.71
N ASP A 22 11.87 9.00 -7.93
CA ASP A 22 10.93 7.90 -8.13
C ASP A 22 10.33 7.98 -9.55
N GLN A 23 9.90 9.17 -10.00
CA GLN A 23 9.31 9.35 -11.34
C GLN A 23 10.27 9.03 -12.49
N LYS A 24 11.58 9.22 -12.32
CA LYS A 24 12.57 8.81 -13.35
C LYS A 24 12.66 7.29 -13.49
N CYS A 25 12.44 6.57 -12.39
CA CYS A 25 12.44 5.12 -12.38
C CYS A 25 11.09 4.55 -12.86
N LEU A 26 10.03 5.33 -12.81
CA LEU A 26 8.68 4.93 -13.19
C LEU A 26 8.34 5.44 -14.59
N ASN A 27 8.21 4.53 -15.56
CA ASN A 27 7.64 4.88 -16.86
C ASN A 27 6.11 4.95 -16.80
N THR A 28 5.57 5.95 -16.07
CA THR A 28 4.12 6.09 -15.78
C THR A 28 3.65 7.54 -15.82
N THR A 29 2.36 7.75 -16.09
CA THR A 29 1.68 9.05 -15.96
C THR A 29 1.06 9.25 -14.58
N MET A 30 1.13 8.24 -13.72
CA MET A 30 0.63 8.32 -12.34
C MET A 30 1.44 9.34 -11.55
N THR A 31 0.77 10.08 -10.67
CA THR A 31 1.33 11.24 -9.98
C THR A 31 1.51 11.01 -8.49
N ASN A 32 0.88 9.98 -7.93
CA ASN A 32 0.86 9.72 -6.50
C ASN A 32 1.15 8.26 -6.18
N TRP A 33 1.69 8.05 -4.99
CA TRP A 33 1.72 6.78 -4.30
C TRP A 33 0.49 6.66 -3.41
N LEU A 34 -0.11 5.48 -3.41
CA LEU A 34 -1.20 5.11 -2.52
C LEU A 34 -0.75 3.92 -1.69
N ILE A 35 -0.70 4.12 -0.37
CA ILE A 35 -0.33 3.05 0.58
C ILE A 35 -1.61 2.50 1.18
N ALA A 36 -1.85 1.21 0.98
CA ALA A 36 -3.00 0.49 1.50
C ALA A 36 -2.57 -0.58 2.51
N LEU A 37 -3.31 -0.67 3.61
CA LEU A 37 -3.16 -1.73 4.59
C LEU A 37 -4.32 -2.71 4.39
N GLU A 38 -4.00 -3.95 4.04
CA GLU A 38 -4.96 -4.97 3.61
C GLU A 38 -4.99 -6.11 4.63
N GLY A 39 -6.16 -6.37 5.22
CA GLY A 39 -6.38 -7.50 6.12
C GLY A 39 -7.03 -8.68 5.40
N GLU A 40 -6.47 -9.88 5.56
CA GLU A 40 -7.06 -11.13 5.07
C GLU A 40 -7.30 -12.08 6.25
N CYS A 41 -8.53 -12.59 6.37
CA CYS A 41 -8.82 -13.72 7.23
C CYS A 41 -8.33 -15.00 6.56
N THR A 42 -7.48 -15.76 7.23
CA THR A 42 -7.13 -17.10 6.76
C THR A 42 -8.41 -17.95 6.72
N LYS A 43 -8.69 -18.55 5.56
CA LYS A 43 -9.80 -19.49 5.40
C LYS A 43 -9.54 -20.69 6.30
N ASN A 44 -10.08 -20.68 7.52
CA ASN A 44 -10.41 -21.84 8.37
C ASN A 44 -10.85 -21.46 9.80
N ASN A 45 -11.71 -20.46 9.98
CA ASN A 45 -12.36 -20.16 11.28
C ASN A 45 -11.43 -19.83 12.47
N GLU A 46 -10.12 -19.74 12.25
CA GLU A 46 -9.19 -19.22 13.24
C GLU A 46 -9.13 -17.71 13.06
N SER A 47 -9.30 -16.95 14.14
CA SER A 47 -9.24 -15.49 14.19
C SER A 47 -7.84 -14.93 13.90
N ILE A 48 -7.09 -15.56 12.98
CA ILE A 48 -5.75 -15.16 12.55
C ILE A 48 -5.93 -14.21 11.37
N TYR A 49 -5.84 -12.92 11.69
CA TYR A 49 -5.78 -11.85 10.71
C TYR A 49 -4.34 -11.72 10.22
N HIS A 50 -4.15 -11.87 8.91
CA HIS A 50 -2.91 -11.47 8.26
C HIS A 50 -3.07 -10.10 7.63
N TRP A 51 -2.14 -9.21 7.94
CA TRP A 51 -2.11 -7.85 7.41
C TRP A 51 -0.99 -7.74 6.40
N LYS A 52 -1.24 -7.10 5.27
CA LYS A 52 -0.23 -6.75 4.27
C LYS A 52 -0.27 -5.25 4.04
N VAL A 53 0.84 -4.69 3.60
CA VAL A 53 0.91 -3.31 3.17
C VAL A 53 1.29 -3.29 1.70
N SER A 54 0.42 -2.72 0.88
CA SER A 54 0.63 -2.58 -0.55
C SER A 54 0.82 -1.13 -0.93
N VAL A 55 1.67 -0.87 -1.90
CA VAL A 55 1.88 0.45 -2.50
C VAL A 55 1.40 0.38 -3.94
N TYR A 56 0.54 1.29 -4.31
CA TYR A 56 0.00 1.43 -5.65
C TYR A 56 0.44 2.76 -6.26
N LEU A 57 0.51 2.77 -7.59
CA LEU A 57 0.54 4.00 -8.35
C LEU A 57 -0.89 4.51 -8.50
N ALA A 58 -1.10 5.80 -8.24
CA ALA A 58 -2.37 6.48 -8.33
C ALA A 58 -2.24 7.81 -9.08
N ASP A 59 -3.34 8.29 -9.66
CA ASP A 59 -3.44 9.66 -10.20
C ASP A 59 -3.76 10.68 -9.09
N ASP A 60 -4.00 11.92 -9.47
CA ASP A 60 -4.35 13.04 -8.58
C ASP A 60 -5.73 12.92 -7.94
N ASP A 61 -6.64 12.20 -8.57
CA ASP A 61 -7.94 11.82 -8.01
C ASP A 61 -7.87 10.60 -7.09
N GLY A 62 -6.71 9.93 -7.03
CA GLY A 62 -6.52 8.71 -6.25
C GLY A 62 -7.04 7.45 -6.94
N THR A 63 -7.25 7.48 -8.26
CA THR A 63 -7.57 6.29 -9.06
C THR A 63 -6.34 5.41 -9.16
N PHE A 64 -6.50 4.12 -8.83
CA PHE A 64 -5.42 3.14 -8.90
C PHE A 64 -5.91 1.78 -9.39
N LEU A 65 -4.98 0.96 -9.85
CA LEU A 65 -5.26 -0.42 -10.27
C LEU A 65 -4.95 -1.39 -9.14
N PHE A 66 -5.99 -1.82 -8.42
CA PHE A 66 -5.87 -2.78 -7.31
C PHE A 66 -5.18 -4.09 -7.72
N SER A 67 -5.34 -4.54 -8.97
CA SER A 67 -4.71 -5.77 -9.47
C SER A 67 -3.21 -5.65 -9.73
N LYS A 68 -2.63 -4.46 -9.58
CA LYS A 68 -1.23 -4.18 -9.94
C LYS A 68 -0.54 -3.31 -8.88
N PRO A 69 -0.23 -3.88 -7.69
CA PRO A 69 0.61 -3.19 -6.72
C PRO A 69 2.02 -2.99 -7.30
N PHE A 70 2.62 -1.85 -6.98
CA PHE A 70 4.05 -1.59 -7.19
C PHE A 70 4.89 -2.41 -6.21
N TYR A 71 4.43 -2.47 -4.96
CA TYR A 71 5.07 -3.22 -3.88
C TYR A 71 3.99 -3.84 -3.00
N THR A 72 4.25 -5.04 -2.48
CA THR A 72 3.45 -5.65 -1.41
C THR A 72 4.39 -6.25 -0.38
N SER A 73 4.16 -5.94 0.88
CA SER A 73 4.94 -6.48 1.99
C SER A 73 4.65 -7.98 2.21
N PRO A 74 5.51 -8.68 2.96
CA PRO A 74 5.14 -9.93 3.61
C PRO A 74 3.88 -9.76 4.48
N ALA A 75 3.22 -10.88 4.79
CA ALA A 75 2.10 -10.90 5.71
C ALA A 75 2.58 -10.72 7.16
N PHE A 76 1.87 -9.88 7.91
CA PHE A 76 2.09 -9.62 9.32
C PHE A 76 0.95 -10.24 10.14
N HIS A 77 1.28 -10.93 11.22
CA HIS A 77 0.28 -11.46 12.17
C HIS A 77 -0.25 -10.39 13.13
N CYS A 78 0.33 -9.19 13.12
CA CYS A 78 0.01 -8.10 14.02
C CYS A 78 -0.22 -6.81 13.22
N ILE A 79 -1.36 -6.15 13.45
CA ILE A 79 -1.70 -4.90 12.78
C ILE A 79 -0.70 -3.78 13.11
N HIS A 80 -0.13 -3.76 14.32
CA HIS A 80 0.88 -2.77 14.69
C HIS A 80 2.15 -2.88 13.82
N SER A 81 2.56 -4.11 13.49
CA SER A 81 3.70 -4.34 12.60
C SER A 81 3.40 -3.89 11.18
N ALA A 82 2.19 -4.16 10.68
CA ALA A 82 1.74 -3.65 9.38
C ALA A 82 1.67 -2.12 9.36
N PHE A 83 1.17 -1.49 10.43
CA PHE A 83 1.10 -0.04 10.53
C PHE A 83 2.49 0.62 10.61
N ALA A 84 3.44 0.01 11.33
CA ALA A 84 4.83 0.46 11.33
C ALA A 84 5.42 0.40 9.92
N LYS A 85 5.21 -0.71 9.19
CA LYS A 85 5.68 -0.84 7.81
C LYS A 85 5.04 0.19 6.88
N ALA A 86 3.73 0.45 7.03
CA ALA A 86 3.05 1.49 6.25
C ALA A 86 3.62 2.89 6.52
N LYS A 87 3.96 3.19 7.79
CA LYS A 87 4.62 4.45 8.14
C LYS A 87 6.01 4.55 7.53
N ASP A 88 6.80 3.48 7.57
CA ASP A 88 8.12 3.47 6.93
C ASP A 88 8.00 3.75 5.43
N LEU A 89 7.06 3.08 4.74
CA LEU A 89 6.80 3.29 3.31
C LEU A 89 6.33 4.72 3.01
N GLU A 90 5.53 5.31 3.89
CA GLU A 90 5.13 6.72 3.78
C GLU A 90 6.35 7.65 3.88
N ASP A 91 7.22 7.40 4.84
CA ASP A 91 8.46 8.17 5.01
C ASP A 91 9.38 7.98 3.79
N PHE A 92 9.51 6.76 3.24
CA PHE A 92 10.25 6.55 1.99
C PHE A 92 9.66 7.32 0.81
N GLY A 93 8.33 7.33 0.66
CA GLY A 93 7.65 8.06 -0.40
C GLY A 93 7.84 9.57 -0.28
N LYS A 94 7.69 10.12 0.93
CA LYS A 94 7.93 11.55 1.21
C LYS A 94 9.36 11.98 0.93
N ASN A 95 10.31 11.06 1.06
CA ASN A 95 11.72 11.30 0.77
C ASN A 95 12.13 10.95 -0.67
N ASP A 96 11.17 10.63 -1.56
CA ASP A 96 11.45 10.32 -2.98
C ASP A 96 12.40 9.11 -3.14
N MET A 97 12.16 8.07 -2.33
CA MET A 97 12.97 6.84 -2.25
C MET A 97 12.14 5.56 -2.38
N LEU A 98 10.86 5.65 -2.76
CA LEU A 98 9.95 4.51 -2.78
C LEU A 98 10.33 3.49 -3.86
N THR A 99 10.92 3.92 -4.98
CA THR A 99 11.43 2.99 -6.01
C THR A 99 12.76 2.35 -5.63
N SER A 100 13.45 2.87 -4.61
CA SER A 100 14.74 2.36 -4.13
C SER A 100 14.58 1.27 -3.06
N ILE A 101 13.34 0.93 -2.71
CA ILE A 101 13.05 -0.15 -1.78
C ILE A 101 13.39 -1.46 -2.48
N HIS A 102 14.62 -1.92 -2.25
CA HIS A 102 15.04 -3.26 -2.65
C HIS A 102 14.21 -4.29 -1.88
N ILE A 103 13.40 -5.03 -2.62
CA ILE A 103 12.61 -6.19 -2.19
C ILE A 103 13.54 -7.38 -2.08
#